data_AF-A0A1Q6GW95-F1
#
_entry.id   AF-A0A1Q6GW95-F1
#
_cell.length_a   1.000
_cell.length_b   1.000
_cell.length_c   1.000
_cell.angle_alpha   90.00
_cell.angle_beta   90.00
_cell.angle_gamma   90.00
#
_symmetry.space_group_name_H-M   'P 1'
#
loop_
_entity.id
_entity.type
_entity.pdbx_description
1 polymer ?
#
loop_
_entity_poly.entity_id
_entity_poly.type
_entity_poly.pdbx_seq_one_letter_code
_entity_poly.pdbx_strand_id
1 'polypeptide(L)'
;MALYLAGVFFMFAKNGAVAVYIGKTIRKSRKMISPQGRHMYVSRKKTPSFCWMGRIVVSKDDVAPDCGGYIVRHEEAHASLGHSIDLTLAEIFTGVLWFWPSAWMLKRYLKEVHEYEADRRVLETEGCSARTYQMLMIKKVAGPKLYNAASCFNYNSLKKRITMMNKKDSGRWALAKSLCLIPAVGAAVCLAACVGNGENKNAESNAEAKDTATVDNSKAETKVAKFDSKVAARDSGTETVMDKCDVMPEFPGGESSMMKFIAENAEYPKEAAEKGIKGKVLVEFVVERDGSINEVKIKKSADPILDKEAIRIAKAMPKWKPGTIDGKTVRVKHVMPLTFSYN
;
A
#
# COMPACT_ATOMS: atom_id res chain seq x y z
N MET A 1 -0.68 11.93 -34.51
CA MET A 1 -1.29 13.11 -33.85
C MET A 1 -2.76 12.91 -33.47
N ALA A 2 -3.67 12.59 -34.40
CA ALA A 2 -5.12 12.56 -34.12
C ALA A 2 -5.55 11.76 -32.86
N LEU A 3 -5.07 10.53 -32.67
CA LEU A 3 -5.37 9.71 -31.48
C LEU A 3 -5.00 10.37 -30.15
N TYR A 4 -3.87 11.10 -30.13
CA TYR A 4 -3.43 11.84 -28.95
C TYR A 4 -4.40 12.98 -28.62
N LEU A 5 -4.76 13.79 -29.62
CA LEU A 5 -5.72 14.89 -29.47
C LEU A 5 -7.11 14.40 -29.07
N ALA A 6 -7.57 13.25 -29.59
CA ALA A 6 -8.83 12.63 -29.19
C ALA A 6 -8.82 12.19 -27.72
N GLY A 7 -7.72 11.57 -27.25
CA GLY A 7 -7.56 11.18 -25.84
C GLY A 7 -7.49 12.39 -24.90
N VAL A 8 -6.78 13.45 -25.29
CA VAL A 8 -6.76 14.74 -24.56
C VAL A 8 -8.17 15.34 -24.50
N PHE A 9 -8.87 15.45 -25.64
CA PHE A 9 -10.24 15.98 -25.67
C PHE A 9 -11.19 15.19 -24.77
N PHE A 10 -11.15 13.85 -24.83
CA PHE A 10 -11.94 12.97 -23.96
C PHE A 10 -11.66 13.22 -22.47
N MET A 11 -10.39 13.34 -22.09
CA MET A 11 -9.97 13.63 -20.72
C MET A 11 -10.47 14.99 -20.21
N PHE A 12 -10.34 16.04 -21.02
CA PHE A 12 -10.83 17.38 -20.67
C PHE A 12 -12.36 17.45 -20.65
N ALA A 13 -13.07 16.79 -21.59
CA ALA A 13 -14.53 16.71 -21.58
C ALA A 13 -15.06 15.98 -20.33
N LYS A 14 -14.42 14.86 -19.95
CA LYS A 14 -14.72 14.12 -18.71
C LYS A 14 -14.49 14.99 -17.47
N ASN A 15 -13.38 15.71 -17.38
CA ASN A 15 -13.09 16.61 -16.26
C ASN A 15 -14.09 17.79 -16.20
N GLY A 16 -14.43 18.37 -17.35
CA GLY A 16 -15.45 19.42 -17.46
C GLY A 16 -16.83 18.96 -16.98
N ALA A 17 -17.26 17.74 -17.32
CA ALA A 17 -18.50 17.15 -16.82
C ALA A 17 -18.52 17.02 -15.29
N VAL A 18 -17.39 16.64 -14.66
CA VAL A 18 -17.24 16.59 -13.20
C VAL A 18 -17.33 17.99 -12.59
N ALA A 19 -16.64 18.99 -13.15
CA ALA A 19 -16.72 20.38 -12.70
C ALA A 19 -18.15 20.95 -12.78
N VAL A 20 -18.89 20.64 -13.86
CA VAL A 20 -20.30 20.99 -14.02
C VAL A 20 -21.20 20.27 -12.99
N TYR A 21 -20.92 19.01 -12.67
CA TYR A 21 -21.64 18.27 -11.61
C TYR A 21 -21.40 18.89 -10.22
N ILE A 22 -20.14 19.23 -9.89
CA ILE A 22 -19.78 19.92 -8.64
C ILE A 22 -20.49 21.28 -8.57
N GLY A 23 -20.43 22.09 -9.63
CA GLY A 23 -21.12 23.38 -9.70
C GLY A 23 -22.65 23.27 -9.55
N LYS A 24 -23.28 22.27 -10.17
CA LYS A 24 -24.71 21.94 -9.99
C LYS A 24 -25.03 21.50 -8.55
N THR A 25 -24.10 20.85 -7.86
CA THR A 25 -24.26 20.38 -6.47
C THR A 25 -24.14 21.55 -5.48
N ILE A 26 -23.12 22.40 -5.64
CA ILE A 26 -22.94 23.62 -4.82
C ILE A 26 -24.17 24.53 -4.93
N ARG A 27 -24.68 24.76 -6.15
CA ARG A 27 -25.91 25.57 -6.40
C ARG A 27 -27.19 25.00 -5.76
N LYS A 28 -27.24 23.70 -5.44
CA LYS A 28 -28.40 23.03 -4.82
C LYS A 28 -28.22 22.75 -3.32
N SER A 29 -27.07 23.08 -2.75
CA SER A 29 -26.74 22.87 -1.33
C SER A 29 -27.12 24.09 -0.49
N ARG A 30 -27.43 23.91 0.80
CA ARG A 30 -27.67 25.03 1.71
C ARG A 30 -26.33 25.68 2.06
N LYS A 31 -26.15 26.97 1.76
CA LYS A 31 -24.98 27.74 2.23
C LYS A 31 -25.03 27.85 3.76
N MET A 32 -23.88 27.65 4.38
CA MET A 32 -23.63 27.78 5.81
C MET A 32 -22.22 28.35 6.01
N ILE A 33 -21.87 28.76 7.23
CA ILE A 33 -20.53 29.19 7.60
C ILE A 33 -19.91 28.09 8.46
N SER A 34 -18.63 27.77 8.25
CA SER A 34 -17.89 26.80 9.07
C SER A 34 -17.33 27.43 10.35
N PRO A 35 -16.87 26.65 11.35
CA PRO A 35 -16.29 27.21 12.57
C PRO A 35 -15.13 28.18 12.32
N GLN A 36 -14.32 27.98 11.27
CA GLN A 36 -13.25 28.89 10.85
C GLN A 36 -13.72 29.98 9.85
N GLY A 37 -15.02 30.30 9.80
CA GLY A 37 -15.56 31.38 8.97
C GLY A 37 -15.65 31.11 7.46
N ARG A 38 -15.30 29.90 6.98
CA ARG A 38 -15.33 29.59 5.53
C ARG A 38 -16.74 29.30 5.02
N HIS A 39 -16.93 29.45 3.70
CA HIS A 39 -18.17 29.11 3.03
C HIS A 39 -18.33 27.58 2.89
N MET A 40 -19.29 27.06 3.66
CA MET A 40 -19.67 25.65 3.66
C MET A 40 -21.02 25.45 2.95
N TYR A 41 -21.20 24.30 2.33
CA TYR A 41 -22.37 23.96 1.50
C TYR A 41 -22.88 22.58 1.90
N VAL A 42 -23.97 22.55 2.67
CA VAL A 42 -24.56 21.31 3.17
C VAL A 42 -25.48 20.71 2.11
N SER A 43 -25.06 19.56 1.57
CA SER A 43 -25.81 18.77 0.59
C SER A 43 -27.01 18.08 1.25
N ARG A 44 -28.17 18.11 0.59
CA ARG A 44 -29.35 17.33 1.03
C ARG A 44 -29.24 15.84 0.69
N LYS A 45 -28.33 15.44 -0.21
CA LYS A 45 -28.09 14.03 -0.58
C LYS A 45 -26.86 13.51 0.16
N LYS A 46 -26.85 12.22 0.50
CA LYS A 46 -25.63 11.54 0.96
C LYS A 46 -24.60 11.57 -0.17
N THR A 47 -23.61 12.44 -0.03
CA THR A 47 -22.45 12.61 -0.92
C THR A 47 -21.19 12.51 -0.06
N PRO A 48 -20.04 12.08 -0.60
CA PRO A 48 -18.78 12.30 0.08
C PRO A 48 -18.60 13.80 0.36
N SER A 49 -17.97 14.14 1.47
CA SER A 49 -17.51 15.50 1.72
C SER A 49 -16.24 15.78 0.92
N PHE A 50 -16.05 17.04 0.50
CA PHE A 50 -14.90 17.48 -0.27
C PHE A 50 -14.74 19.01 -0.24
N CYS A 51 -13.50 19.48 -0.42
CA CYS A 51 -13.21 20.87 -0.76
C CYS A 51 -13.10 21.08 -2.28
N TRP A 52 -13.66 22.17 -2.80
CA TRP A 52 -13.51 22.62 -4.19
C TRP A 52 -13.37 24.13 -4.30
N MET A 53 -12.20 24.61 -4.75
CA MET A 53 -11.89 26.05 -4.89
C MET A 53 -12.15 26.83 -3.58
N GLY A 54 -11.64 26.31 -2.46
CA GLY A 54 -11.83 26.87 -1.12
C GLY A 54 -13.25 26.77 -0.54
N ARG A 55 -14.22 26.24 -1.30
CA ARG A 55 -15.60 25.98 -0.84
C ARG A 55 -15.70 24.57 -0.30
N ILE A 56 -16.27 24.43 0.90
CA ILE A 56 -16.37 23.16 1.61
C ILE A 56 -17.77 22.56 1.35
N VAL A 57 -17.85 21.34 0.83
CA VAL A 57 -19.13 20.66 0.54
C VAL A 57 -19.25 19.44 1.46
N VAL A 58 -20.35 19.34 2.20
CA VAL A 58 -20.49 18.36 3.29
C VAL A 58 -21.86 17.67 3.25
N SER A 59 -21.93 16.36 3.52
CA SER A 59 -23.19 15.65 3.75
C SER A 59 -23.87 16.12 5.04
N LYS A 60 -25.20 16.10 5.12
CA LYS A 60 -25.91 16.29 6.40
C LYS A 60 -25.41 15.36 7.51
N ASP A 61 -25.09 14.11 7.16
CA ASP A 61 -24.63 13.10 8.12
C ASP A 61 -23.26 13.47 8.72
N ASP A 62 -22.37 14.06 7.90
CA ASP A 62 -21.01 14.45 8.28
C ASP A 62 -20.96 15.74 9.13
N VAL A 63 -22.11 16.43 9.29
CA VAL A 63 -22.30 17.64 10.12
C VAL A 63 -22.95 17.29 11.48
N ALA A 64 -23.32 16.03 11.72
CA ALA A 64 -23.99 15.61 12.94
C ALA A 64 -23.11 15.76 14.20
N PRO A 65 -23.70 16.03 15.39
CA PRO A 65 -22.93 16.27 16.62
C PRO A 65 -22.04 15.08 17.05
N ASP A 66 -22.42 13.84 16.73
CA ASP A 66 -21.66 12.64 17.04
C ASP A 66 -20.31 12.56 16.30
N CYS A 67 -20.14 13.34 15.23
CA CYS A 67 -18.93 13.40 14.42
C CYS A 67 -17.93 14.49 14.89
N GLY A 68 -18.22 15.22 15.99
CA GLY A 68 -17.28 16.09 16.71
C GLY A 68 -16.66 17.25 15.91
N GLY A 69 -17.20 17.58 14.74
CA GLY A 69 -16.65 18.57 13.81
C GLY A 69 -15.33 18.18 13.14
N TYR A 70 -14.76 17.01 13.43
CA TYR A 70 -13.45 16.58 12.87
C TYR A 70 -13.45 16.47 11.34
N ILE A 71 -14.56 16.02 10.74
CA ILE A 71 -14.70 15.97 9.28
C ILE A 71 -14.69 17.39 8.70
N VAL A 72 -15.42 18.32 9.31
CA VAL A 72 -15.43 19.73 8.87
C VAL A 72 -14.04 20.34 9.00
N ARG A 73 -13.31 20.11 10.11
CA ARG A 73 -11.92 20.57 10.28
C ARG A 73 -10.96 20.01 9.21
N HIS A 74 -11.17 18.77 8.76
CA HIS A 74 -10.37 18.16 7.68
C HIS A 74 -10.62 18.82 6.31
N GLU A 75 -11.89 19.08 5.98
CA GLU A 75 -12.23 19.85 4.76
C GLU A 75 -11.80 21.33 4.86
N GLU A 76 -11.81 21.92 6.06
CA GLU A 76 -11.21 23.24 6.35
C GLU A 76 -9.70 23.24 6.15
N ALA A 77 -9.00 22.18 6.53
CA ALA A 77 -7.57 22.02 6.28
C ALA A 77 -7.27 21.98 4.77
N HIS A 78 -8.00 21.16 4.00
CA HIS A 78 -7.94 21.17 2.53
C HIS A 78 -8.24 22.55 1.92
N ALA A 79 -9.21 23.28 2.48
CA ALA A 79 -9.54 24.64 2.05
C ALA A 79 -8.47 25.69 2.44
N SER A 80 -7.67 25.42 3.48
CA SER A 80 -6.60 26.31 3.96
C SER A 80 -5.28 26.13 3.22
N LEU A 81 -4.97 24.89 2.80
CA LEU A 81 -3.71 24.53 2.15
C LEU A 81 -3.80 24.58 0.61
N GLY A 82 -4.99 24.82 0.04
CA GLY A 82 -5.17 25.07 -1.38
C GLY A 82 -5.41 23.84 -2.24
N HIS A 83 -5.19 22.62 -1.72
CA HIS A 83 -5.12 21.30 -2.40
C HIS A 83 -6.03 21.05 -3.63
N SER A 84 -7.22 21.67 -3.67
CA SER A 84 -8.11 21.62 -4.84
C SER A 84 -7.50 22.25 -6.10
N ILE A 85 -6.60 23.23 -5.96
CA ILE A 85 -5.85 23.84 -7.06
C ILE A 85 -4.82 22.83 -7.57
N ASP A 86 -4.01 22.27 -6.69
CA ASP A 86 -2.92 21.34 -7.01
C ASP A 86 -3.46 20.04 -7.63
N LEU A 87 -4.60 19.55 -7.15
CA LEU A 87 -5.30 18.42 -7.75
C LEU A 87 -5.89 18.76 -9.13
N THR A 88 -6.32 20.01 -9.35
CA THR A 88 -6.79 20.48 -10.67
C THR A 88 -5.63 20.61 -11.65
N LEU A 89 -4.47 21.13 -11.21
CA LEU A 89 -3.24 21.18 -12.01
C LEU A 89 -2.76 19.77 -12.35
N ALA A 90 -2.80 18.84 -11.40
CA ALA A 90 -2.51 17.43 -11.65
C ALA A 90 -3.54 16.76 -12.60
N GLU A 91 -4.79 17.24 -12.67
CA GLU A 91 -5.79 16.79 -13.65
C GLU A 91 -5.58 17.37 -15.06
N ILE A 92 -5.06 18.59 -15.17
CA ILE A 92 -4.61 19.16 -16.44
C ILE A 92 -3.38 18.39 -16.93
N PHE A 93 -2.38 18.18 -16.06
CA PHE A 93 -1.16 17.44 -16.36
C PHE A 93 -1.43 15.98 -16.75
N THR A 94 -2.29 15.25 -16.01
CA THR A 94 -2.71 13.89 -16.39
C THR A 94 -3.69 13.85 -17.56
N GLY A 95 -4.36 14.97 -17.91
CA GLY A 95 -5.15 15.09 -19.15
C GLY A 95 -4.27 15.21 -20.39
N VAL A 96 -3.17 15.96 -20.30
CA VAL A 96 -2.14 16.08 -21.34
C VAL A 96 -1.34 14.79 -21.47
N LEU A 97 -0.83 14.25 -20.35
CA LEU A 97 -0.01 13.04 -20.30
C LEU A 97 -0.83 11.78 -19.98
N TRP A 98 -2.05 11.68 -20.53
CA TRP A 98 -3.01 10.61 -20.20
C TRP A 98 -2.49 9.20 -20.48
N PHE A 99 -1.56 9.06 -21.42
CA PHE A 99 -0.93 7.80 -21.81
C PHE A 99 0.34 7.44 -21.01
N TRP A 100 0.79 8.30 -20.06
CA TRP A 100 1.95 8.04 -19.20
C TRP A 100 1.51 7.54 -17.81
N PRO A 101 1.75 6.25 -17.45
CA PRO A 101 1.39 5.71 -16.13
C PRO A 101 1.99 6.51 -14.96
N SER A 102 3.21 7.04 -15.14
CA SER A 102 3.92 7.85 -14.15
C SER A 102 3.16 9.13 -13.76
N ALA A 103 2.42 9.75 -14.68
CA ALA A 103 1.62 10.95 -14.38
C ALA A 103 0.43 10.61 -13.46
N TRP A 104 -0.24 9.49 -13.71
CA TRP A 104 -1.30 8.96 -12.84
C TRP A 104 -0.76 8.57 -11.47
N MET A 105 0.41 7.95 -11.42
CA MET A 105 1.11 7.58 -10.19
C MET A 105 1.51 8.81 -9.37
N LEU A 106 2.02 9.87 -10.01
CA LEU A 106 2.32 11.16 -9.38
C LEU A 106 1.06 11.80 -8.79
N LYS A 107 -0.04 11.89 -9.55
CA LYS A 107 -1.34 12.39 -9.04
C LYS A 107 -1.82 11.59 -7.82
N ARG A 108 -1.62 10.27 -7.82
CA ARG A 108 -1.96 9.38 -6.69
C ARG A 108 -1.12 9.67 -5.45
N TYR A 109 0.18 9.95 -5.59
CA TYR A 109 1.05 10.34 -4.48
C TYR A 109 0.76 11.76 -3.96
N LEU A 110 0.53 12.73 -4.85
CA LEU A 110 0.13 14.09 -4.47
C LEU A 110 -1.13 14.05 -3.61
N LYS A 111 -2.12 13.23 -4.00
CA LYS A 111 -3.30 13.01 -3.16
C LYS A 111 -2.96 12.34 -1.81
N GLU A 112 -2.10 11.31 -1.77
CA GLU A 112 -1.66 10.71 -0.49
C GLU A 112 -1.04 11.77 0.46
N VAL A 113 -0.21 12.68 -0.05
CA VAL A 113 0.42 13.77 0.73
C VAL A 113 -0.63 14.75 1.28
N HIS A 114 -1.53 15.25 0.42
CA HIS A 114 -2.61 16.16 0.83
C HIS A 114 -3.50 15.61 1.95
N GLU A 115 -3.72 14.29 2.01
CA GLU A 115 -4.49 13.69 3.09
C GLU A 115 -3.70 13.63 4.40
N TYR A 116 -2.36 13.41 4.36
CA TYR A 116 -1.51 13.48 5.56
C TYR A 116 -1.37 14.90 6.10
N GLU A 117 -1.27 15.91 5.24
CA GLU A 117 -1.16 17.32 5.63
C GLU A 117 -2.46 17.83 6.27
N ALA A 118 -3.61 17.38 5.75
CA ALA A 118 -4.91 17.68 6.36
C ALA A 118 -5.15 16.89 7.66
N ASP A 119 -4.70 15.64 7.75
CA ASP A 119 -4.72 14.88 9.02
C ASP A 119 -3.87 15.59 10.09
N ARG A 120 -2.64 15.96 9.74
CA ARG A 120 -1.72 16.72 10.61
C ARG A 120 -2.39 18.00 11.13
N ARG A 121 -2.99 18.79 10.25
CA ARG A 121 -3.61 20.07 10.61
C ARG A 121 -4.85 19.93 11.51
N VAL A 122 -5.56 18.81 11.44
CA VAL A 122 -6.61 18.47 12.41
C VAL A 122 -6.01 18.13 13.78
N LEU A 123 -4.89 17.41 13.84
CA LEU A 123 -4.21 17.07 15.09
C LEU A 123 -3.47 18.26 15.74
N GLU A 124 -3.03 19.23 14.94
CA GLU A 124 -2.48 20.52 15.41
C GLU A 124 -3.54 21.44 16.04
N THR A 125 -4.84 21.14 15.90
CA THR A 125 -5.92 21.95 16.46
C THR A 125 -6.18 21.56 17.92
N GLU A 126 -6.20 22.55 18.82
CA GLU A 126 -6.45 22.34 20.26
C GLU A 126 -7.73 21.53 20.54
N GLY A 127 -7.67 20.67 21.56
CA GLY A 127 -8.77 19.78 21.95
C GLY A 127 -9.00 18.56 21.05
N CYS A 128 -8.24 18.38 19.96
CA CYS A 128 -8.43 17.24 19.06
C CYS A 128 -7.72 15.96 19.55
N SER A 129 -8.50 14.91 19.84
CA SER A 129 -7.97 13.60 20.21
C SER A 129 -7.70 12.74 18.98
N ALA A 130 -6.42 12.39 18.77
CA ALA A 130 -5.99 11.54 17.66
C ALA A 130 -6.74 10.19 17.62
N ARG A 131 -6.99 9.56 18.78
CA ARG A 131 -7.72 8.29 18.88
C ARG A 131 -9.18 8.42 18.45
N THR A 132 -9.85 9.50 18.85
CA THR A 132 -11.24 9.80 18.46
C THR A 132 -11.32 10.05 16.95
N TYR A 133 -10.37 10.80 16.39
CA TYR A 133 -10.31 11.09 14.96
C TYR A 133 -10.05 9.82 14.13
N GLN A 134 -9.07 9.00 14.52
CA GLN A 134 -8.79 7.70 13.89
C GLN A 134 -10.02 6.78 13.91
N MET A 135 -10.75 6.70 15.02
CA MET A 135 -11.98 5.90 15.12
C MET A 135 -13.10 6.44 14.21
N LEU A 136 -13.27 7.75 14.09
CA LEU A 136 -14.24 8.36 13.17
C LEU A 136 -13.91 8.05 11.70
N MET A 137 -12.62 8.07 11.33
CA MET A 137 -12.18 7.68 9.99
C MET A 137 -12.45 6.19 9.70
N ILE A 138 -12.23 5.31 10.68
CA ILE A 138 -12.57 3.88 10.57
C ILE A 138 -14.08 3.71 10.42
N LYS A 139 -14.92 4.34 11.26
CA LYS A 139 -16.40 4.35 11.16
C LYS A 139 -16.88 4.81 9.77
N LYS A 140 -16.21 5.79 9.17
CA LYS A 140 -16.55 6.34 7.84
C LYS A 140 -16.20 5.39 6.69
N VAL A 141 -15.11 4.63 6.79
CA VAL A 141 -14.71 3.63 5.78
C VAL A 141 -15.46 2.30 5.96
N ALA A 142 -15.79 1.91 7.19
CA ALA A 142 -16.53 0.69 7.53
C ALA A 142 -18.07 0.82 7.35
N GLY A 143 -18.54 1.78 6.54
CA GLY A 143 -19.95 2.00 6.27
C GLY A 143 -20.64 0.83 5.56
N PRO A 144 -21.99 0.75 5.58
CA PRO A 144 -22.76 -0.47 5.30
C PRO A 144 -22.88 -0.87 3.81
N LYS A 145 -21.82 -0.66 2.99
CA LYS A 145 -21.76 -1.07 1.57
C LYS A 145 -20.36 -1.59 1.20
N LEU A 146 -20.08 -2.83 1.60
CA LEU A 146 -18.85 -3.54 1.29
C LEU A 146 -18.80 -4.04 -0.17
N TYR A 147 -18.33 -3.19 -1.08
CA TYR A 147 -17.82 -3.65 -2.37
C TYR A 147 -16.38 -4.15 -2.19
N ASN A 148 -16.21 -5.45 -1.95
CA ASN A 148 -14.95 -6.04 -1.48
C ASN A 148 -13.74 -5.88 -2.42
N ALA A 149 -13.93 -5.59 -3.70
CA ALA A 149 -12.82 -5.25 -4.61
C ALA A 149 -12.29 -3.81 -4.43
N ALA A 150 -13.13 -2.88 -3.94
CA ALA A 150 -12.79 -1.46 -3.79
C ALA A 150 -12.30 -1.11 -2.38
N SER A 151 -12.75 -1.83 -1.35
CA SER A 151 -12.34 -1.62 0.05
C SER A 151 -10.85 -1.86 0.26
N CYS A 152 -10.24 -2.84 -0.41
CA CYS A 152 -8.80 -3.14 -0.31
C CYS A 152 -7.89 -1.95 -0.66
N PHE A 153 -8.26 -1.15 -1.66
CA PHE A 153 -7.49 0.05 -2.04
C PHE A 153 -7.63 1.18 -1.00
N ASN A 154 -8.84 1.37 -0.46
CA ASN A 154 -9.11 2.36 0.60
C ASN A 154 -8.48 1.97 1.94
N TYR A 155 -8.36 0.68 2.25
CA TYR A 155 -7.68 0.22 3.46
C TYR A 155 -6.19 0.60 3.46
N ASN A 156 -5.51 0.51 2.31
CA ASN A 156 -4.10 0.86 2.21
C ASN A 156 -3.84 2.37 2.45
N SER A 157 -4.69 3.25 1.90
CA SER A 157 -4.60 4.69 2.18
C SER A 157 -4.97 5.04 3.63
N LEU A 158 -6.04 4.44 4.18
CA LEU A 158 -6.42 4.62 5.58
C LEU A 158 -5.30 4.16 6.54
N LYS A 159 -4.69 3.00 6.29
CA LYS A 159 -3.57 2.49 7.07
C LYS A 159 -2.37 3.44 7.02
N LYS A 160 -2.04 4.01 5.85
CA LYS A 160 -0.97 5.01 5.74
C LYS A 160 -1.29 6.28 6.52
N ARG A 161 -2.52 6.81 6.43
CA ARG A 161 -3.00 7.97 7.20
C ARG A 161 -2.83 7.74 8.71
N ILE A 162 -3.33 6.60 9.22
CA ILE A 162 -3.15 6.20 10.63
C ILE A 162 -1.68 6.01 11.00
N THR A 163 -0.85 5.46 10.11
CA THR A 163 0.60 5.31 10.35
C THR A 163 1.29 6.68 10.45
N MET A 164 0.96 7.62 9.57
CA MET A 164 1.55 8.96 9.55
C MET A 164 1.07 9.82 10.74
N MET A 165 -0.19 9.73 11.14
CA MET A 165 -0.72 10.41 12.33
C MET A 165 -0.01 10.00 13.64
N ASN A 166 0.54 8.79 13.71
CA ASN A 166 1.28 8.29 14.87
C ASN A 166 2.82 8.38 14.69
N LYS A 167 3.31 8.96 13.58
CA LYS A 167 4.73 9.05 13.25
C LYS A 167 5.29 10.41 13.70
N LYS A 168 6.38 10.38 14.48
CA LYS A 168 7.13 11.60 14.84
C LYS A 168 7.81 12.19 13.59
N ASP A 169 7.89 13.52 13.52
CA ASP A 169 8.52 14.24 12.42
C ASP A 169 9.97 13.80 12.20
N SER A 170 10.34 13.56 10.94
CA SER A 170 11.71 13.23 10.57
C SER A 170 12.58 14.49 10.60
N GLY A 171 13.58 14.52 11.49
CA GLY A 171 14.46 15.67 11.68
C GLY A 171 15.18 16.11 10.39
N ARG A 172 15.59 17.39 10.37
CA ARG A 172 16.13 18.13 9.20
C ARG A 172 17.22 17.38 8.41
N TRP A 173 18.00 16.52 9.07
CA TRP A 173 19.00 15.63 8.47
C TRP A 173 18.46 14.65 7.43
N ALA A 174 17.20 14.20 7.54
CA ALA A 174 16.57 13.33 6.53
C ALA A 174 16.30 14.10 5.22
N LEU A 175 15.82 15.35 5.33
CA LEU A 175 15.58 16.22 4.19
C LEU A 175 16.89 16.58 3.48
N ALA A 176 17.95 16.92 4.24
CA ALA A 176 19.27 17.22 3.68
C ALA A 176 19.83 16.05 2.83
N LYS A 177 19.74 14.81 3.33
CA LYS A 177 20.15 13.60 2.58
C LYS A 177 19.33 13.40 1.30
N SER A 178 18.04 13.71 1.33
CA SER A 178 17.16 13.65 0.15
C SER A 178 17.48 14.73 -0.89
N LEU A 179 17.88 15.93 -0.44
CA LEU A 179 18.23 17.04 -1.33
C LEU A 179 19.50 16.74 -2.14
N CYS A 180 20.52 16.14 -1.51
CA CYS A 180 21.78 15.79 -2.18
C CYS A 180 21.65 14.72 -3.29
N LEU A 181 20.56 13.95 -3.33
CA LEU A 181 20.30 12.98 -4.40
C LEU A 181 19.83 13.65 -5.70
N ILE A 182 19.20 14.83 -5.63
CA ILE A 182 18.62 15.49 -6.81
C ILE A 182 19.72 15.95 -7.80
N PRO A 183 20.81 16.61 -7.37
CA PRO A 183 21.94 16.92 -8.25
C PRO A 183 22.60 15.69 -8.86
N ALA A 184 22.72 14.59 -8.12
CA ALA A 184 23.35 13.36 -8.61
C ALA A 184 22.54 12.71 -9.75
N VAL A 185 21.21 12.64 -9.61
CA VAL A 185 20.32 12.18 -10.69
C VAL A 185 20.33 13.15 -11.87
N GLY A 186 20.33 14.47 -11.62
CA GLY A 186 20.45 15.48 -12.66
C GLY A 186 21.73 15.35 -13.49
N ALA A 187 22.88 15.18 -12.82
CA ALA A 187 24.17 14.97 -13.47
C ALA A 187 24.19 13.68 -14.32
N ALA A 188 23.65 12.57 -13.80
CA ALA A 188 23.56 11.31 -14.54
C ALA A 188 22.70 11.44 -15.82
N VAL A 189 21.57 12.16 -15.74
CA VAL A 189 20.72 12.44 -16.92
C VAL A 189 21.42 13.36 -17.92
N CYS A 190 22.13 14.39 -17.45
CA CYS A 190 22.90 15.27 -18.34
C CYS A 190 24.04 14.53 -19.05
N LEU A 191 24.79 13.67 -18.34
CA LEU A 191 25.84 12.84 -18.94
C LEU A 191 25.27 11.87 -19.98
N ALA A 192 24.16 11.21 -19.69
CA ALA A 192 23.48 10.32 -20.64
C ALA A 192 23.01 11.07 -21.91
N ALA A 193 22.54 12.32 -21.77
CA ALA A 193 22.18 13.16 -22.92
C ALA A 193 23.41 13.59 -23.75
N CYS A 194 24.53 13.94 -23.11
CA CYS A 194 25.76 14.37 -23.80
C CYS A 194 26.48 13.23 -24.53
N VAL A 195 26.39 11.99 -24.04
CA VAL A 195 27.04 10.81 -24.67
C VAL A 195 26.31 10.34 -25.95
N GLY A 196 25.07 10.77 -26.17
CA GLY A 196 24.22 10.29 -27.27
C GLY A 196 24.53 10.80 -28.68
N ASN A 197 25.58 11.62 -28.88
CA ASN A 197 25.83 12.32 -30.16
C ASN A 197 27.26 12.13 -30.71
N GLY A 198 27.76 10.89 -30.71
CA GLY A 198 28.95 10.49 -31.48
C GLY A 198 28.54 9.76 -32.76
N GLU A 199 28.61 10.43 -33.91
CA GLU A 199 28.23 9.81 -35.19
C GLU A 199 29.30 8.86 -35.74
N ASN A 200 28.86 7.76 -36.35
CA ASN A 200 29.70 6.76 -37.01
C ASN A 200 30.44 7.35 -38.23
N LYS A 201 31.75 7.07 -38.35
CA LYS A 201 32.45 7.00 -39.63
C LYS A 201 33.39 5.80 -39.66
N ASN A 202 33.23 4.96 -40.67
CA ASN A 202 34.06 3.77 -40.89
C ASN A 202 35.49 4.15 -41.30
N ALA A 203 36.47 3.36 -40.85
CA ALA A 203 37.76 3.23 -41.48
C ALA A 203 38.29 1.81 -41.23
N GLU A 204 38.14 0.92 -42.21
CA GLU A 204 38.84 -0.38 -42.21
C GLU A 204 40.24 -0.21 -42.80
N SER A 205 41.27 -0.70 -42.10
CA SER A 205 42.57 -1.03 -42.71
C SER A 205 43.29 -2.06 -41.84
N ASN A 206 43.48 -3.28 -42.37
CA ASN A 206 44.23 -4.34 -41.69
C ASN A 206 45.74 -4.09 -41.75
N ALA A 207 46.46 -4.46 -40.68
CA ALA A 207 47.90 -4.70 -40.67
C ALA A 207 48.24 -5.77 -39.60
N GLU A 208 49.29 -6.55 -39.82
CA GLU A 208 49.44 -7.89 -39.22
C GLU A 208 50.22 -7.96 -37.89
N ALA A 209 49.72 -8.83 -37.00
CA ALA A 209 50.41 -9.90 -36.26
C ALA A 209 51.64 -9.66 -35.33
N LYS A 210 51.66 -10.48 -34.25
CA LYS A 210 52.75 -10.78 -33.28
C LYS A 210 53.15 -9.62 -32.35
N ASP A 211 53.29 -9.84 -31.04
CA ASP A 211 54.08 -10.94 -30.46
C ASP A 211 53.43 -11.64 -29.24
N THR A 212 54.11 -12.68 -28.72
CA THR A 212 53.62 -13.60 -27.68
C THR A 212 54.34 -13.41 -26.35
N ALA A 213 53.62 -13.11 -25.27
CA ALA A 213 54.13 -13.19 -23.90
C ALA A 213 53.04 -13.65 -22.92
N THR A 214 53.18 -14.87 -22.40
CA THR A 214 52.32 -15.45 -21.36
C THR A 214 52.79 -15.05 -19.95
N VAL A 215 51.87 -14.58 -19.11
CA VAL A 215 51.98 -14.68 -17.63
C VAL A 215 50.63 -15.18 -17.11
N ASP A 216 50.65 -16.01 -16.08
CA ASP A 216 49.64 -17.05 -15.86
C ASP A 216 48.79 -16.87 -14.58
N ASN A 217 47.58 -17.42 -14.63
CA ASN A 217 46.82 -18.04 -13.52
C ASN A 217 46.63 -17.29 -12.17
N SER A 218 45.43 -16.75 -11.93
CA SER A 218 44.43 -17.36 -11.01
C SER A 218 43.19 -16.44 -10.84
N LYS A 219 41.93 -16.82 -11.07
CA LYS A 219 41.13 -18.04 -10.80
C LYS A 219 40.56 -18.12 -9.38
N ALA A 220 39.28 -17.73 -9.23
CA ALA A 220 38.26 -18.50 -8.49
C ALA A 220 36.83 -17.92 -8.62
N GLU A 221 36.14 -18.16 -9.73
CA GLU A 221 34.67 -18.24 -9.68
C GLU A 221 34.25 -19.65 -9.23
N THR A 222 33.31 -19.77 -8.27
CA THR A 222 32.63 -21.04 -7.93
C THR A 222 31.45 -20.78 -7.00
N LYS A 223 30.26 -21.39 -7.14
CA LYS A 223 29.57 -22.02 -8.29
C LYS A 223 28.07 -22.05 -7.94
N VAL A 224 27.18 -21.96 -8.93
CA VAL A 224 25.80 -22.42 -8.74
C VAL A 224 25.81 -23.95 -8.78
N ALA A 225 25.31 -24.61 -7.74
CA ALA A 225 25.19 -26.06 -7.68
C ALA A 225 23.76 -26.50 -8.05
N LYS A 226 23.65 -27.34 -9.09
CA LYS A 226 22.47 -28.14 -9.40
C LYS A 226 22.92 -29.59 -9.59
N PHE A 227 22.20 -30.53 -8.99
CA PHE A 227 22.39 -31.96 -9.23
C PHE A 227 21.03 -32.66 -9.12
N ASP A 228 20.77 -33.66 -9.96
CA ASP A 228 19.46 -34.27 -10.16
C ASP A 228 19.52 -35.80 -9.93
N SER A 229 18.40 -36.42 -9.51
CA SER A 229 18.16 -37.90 -9.51
C SER A 229 18.98 -38.74 -8.48
N LYS A 230 18.63 -39.97 -8.04
CA LYS A 230 17.51 -40.95 -8.20
C LYS A 230 17.73 -42.10 -7.15
N VAL A 231 16.85 -43.04 -6.73
CA VAL A 231 15.42 -43.41 -6.88
C VAL A 231 14.93 -43.94 -5.51
N ALA A 232 13.69 -43.64 -5.08
CA ALA A 232 12.85 -44.55 -4.28
C ALA A 232 11.36 -44.14 -4.44
N ALA A 233 10.46 -45.07 -4.72
CA ALA A 233 9.08 -44.75 -5.13
C ALA A 233 8.03 -45.02 -4.04
N ARG A 234 7.05 -44.11 -3.94
CA ARG A 234 5.65 -44.37 -3.54
C ARG A 234 4.76 -43.33 -4.24
N ASP A 235 3.51 -43.72 -4.46
CA ASP A 235 2.60 -43.15 -5.46
C ASP A 235 1.68 -42.04 -4.89
N SER A 236 0.90 -41.41 -5.79
CA SER A 236 -0.18 -40.43 -5.57
C SER A 236 0.20 -38.93 -5.53
N GLY A 237 -0.03 -38.25 -6.66
CA GLY A 237 -0.75 -36.96 -6.65
C GLY A 237 0.01 -35.67 -6.32
N THR A 238 1.12 -35.36 -7.00
CA THR A 238 1.77 -34.02 -6.90
C THR A 238 1.00 -32.94 -7.66
N GLU A 239 -0.16 -32.53 -7.13
CA GLU A 239 -0.90 -31.35 -7.62
C GLU A 239 -0.32 -30.04 -7.07
N THR A 240 -0.40 -28.99 -7.90
CA THR A 240 0.24 -27.70 -7.68
C THR A 240 -0.33 -26.95 -6.47
N VAL A 241 0.56 -26.55 -5.54
CA VAL A 241 0.20 -25.61 -4.48
C VAL A 241 -0.08 -24.24 -5.09
N MET A 242 -1.28 -23.69 -4.85
CA MET A 242 -1.73 -22.45 -5.46
C MET A 242 -1.60 -21.27 -4.50
N ASP A 243 -1.14 -20.13 -5.04
CA ASP A 243 -0.92 -18.88 -4.28
C ASP A 243 -2.14 -17.93 -4.34
N LYS A 244 -3.20 -18.33 -5.04
CA LYS A 244 -4.49 -17.64 -5.15
C LYS A 244 -5.62 -18.65 -5.32
N CYS A 245 -6.79 -18.33 -4.79
CA CYS A 245 -8.03 -19.08 -4.94
C CYS A 245 -9.23 -18.13 -4.76
N ASP A 246 -10.44 -18.57 -5.12
CA ASP A 246 -11.65 -17.73 -5.04
C ASP A 246 -12.13 -17.56 -3.59
N VAL A 247 -12.04 -18.65 -2.81
CA VAL A 247 -12.25 -18.65 -1.36
C VAL A 247 -10.97 -19.09 -0.70
N MET A 248 -10.33 -18.18 0.05
CA MET A 248 -9.13 -18.47 0.84
C MET A 248 -9.45 -19.43 2.01
N PRO A 249 -8.51 -20.30 2.43
CA PRO A 249 -8.68 -21.13 3.62
C PRO A 249 -8.99 -20.31 4.87
N GLU A 250 -9.86 -20.84 5.73
CA GLU A 250 -10.34 -20.16 6.94
C GLU A 250 -10.23 -21.08 8.18
N PHE A 251 -9.72 -20.55 9.30
CA PHE A 251 -9.73 -21.24 10.58
C PHE A 251 -11.17 -21.55 11.05
N PRO A 252 -11.43 -22.64 11.81
CA PRO A 252 -12.76 -22.93 12.34
C PRO A 252 -13.34 -21.79 13.21
N GLY A 253 -14.39 -21.13 12.72
CA GLY A 253 -14.98 -19.95 13.37
C GLY A 253 -14.29 -18.62 13.03
N GLY A 254 -13.40 -18.60 12.04
CA GLY A 254 -12.80 -17.38 11.50
C GLY A 254 -11.64 -16.80 12.30
N GLU A 255 -11.18 -15.61 11.88
CA GLU A 255 -9.99 -14.93 12.44
C GLU A 255 -10.09 -14.68 13.95
N SER A 256 -11.29 -14.37 14.46
CA SER A 256 -11.55 -14.19 15.90
C SER A 256 -11.27 -15.48 16.70
N SER A 257 -11.72 -16.63 16.21
CA SER A 257 -11.47 -17.93 16.85
C SER A 257 -10.00 -18.34 16.71
N MET A 258 -9.34 -17.99 15.60
CA MET A 258 -7.90 -18.22 15.43
C MET A 258 -7.09 -17.40 16.44
N MET A 259 -7.39 -16.12 16.62
CA MET A 259 -6.73 -15.28 17.63
C MET A 259 -6.99 -15.78 19.05
N LYS A 260 -8.21 -16.25 19.34
CA LYS A 260 -8.54 -16.86 20.64
C LYS A 260 -7.74 -18.14 20.87
N PHE A 261 -7.73 -19.08 19.92
CA PHE A 261 -6.94 -20.31 19.99
C PHE A 261 -5.46 -20.01 20.22
N ILE A 262 -4.89 -19.04 19.50
CA ILE A 262 -3.51 -18.59 19.68
C ILE A 262 -3.29 -18.06 21.11
N ALA A 263 -4.18 -17.20 21.63
CA ALA A 263 -4.06 -16.66 22.98
C ALA A 263 -4.21 -17.72 24.10
N GLU A 264 -4.94 -18.80 23.84
CA GLU A 264 -5.15 -19.91 24.79
C GLU A 264 -4.06 -21.00 24.73
N ASN A 265 -3.29 -21.09 23.62
CA ASN A 265 -2.34 -22.18 23.40
C ASN A 265 -0.87 -21.74 23.24
N ALA A 266 -0.60 -20.47 22.89
CA ALA A 266 0.74 -19.94 22.67
C ALA A 266 1.46 -19.64 23.99
N GLU A 267 2.62 -20.26 24.19
CA GLU A 267 3.47 -20.08 25.36
C GLU A 267 4.62 -19.15 25.01
N TYR A 268 4.84 -18.08 25.80
CA TYR A 268 6.01 -17.22 25.60
C TYR A 268 7.26 -17.98 26.05
N PRO A 269 8.26 -18.25 25.17
CA PRO A 269 9.42 -19.04 25.56
C PRO A 269 10.22 -18.34 26.67
N LYS A 270 10.52 -19.04 27.77
CA LYS A 270 11.20 -18.46 28.94
C LYS A 270 12.53 -17.77 28.58
N GLU A 271 13.33 -18.40 27.72
CA GLU A 271 14.56 -17.79 27.20
C GLU A 271 14.31 -16.45 26.48
N ALA A 272 13.23 -16.31 25.73
CA ALA A 272 12.86 -15.06 25.07
C ALA A 272 12.34 -14.04 26.08
N ALA A 273 11.62 -14.50 27.11
CA ALA A 273 11.11 -13.68 28.21
C ALA A 273 12.26 -13.07 29.06
N GLU A 274 13.31 -13.84 29.32
CA GLU A 274 14.52 -13.39 30.03
C GLU A 274 15.36 -12.41 29.18
N LYS A 275 15.50 -12.68 27.87
CA LYS A 275 16.35 -11.91 26.95
C LYS A 275 15.69 -10.63 26.38
N GLY A 276 14.45 -10.31 26.76
CA GLY A 276 13.74 -9.11 26.26
C GLY A 276 13.18 -9.24 24.84
N ILE A 277 13.18 -10.44 24.25
CA ILE A 277 13.02 -10.66 22.81
C ILE A 277 11.53 -10.59 22.42
N LYS A 278 11.12 -9.47 21.81
CA LYS A 278 9.76 -9.20 21.28
C LYS A 278 9.79 -9.17 19.76
N GLY A 279 8.71 -9.58 19.09
CA GLY A 279 8.66 -9.45 17.63
C GLY A 279 7.46 -10.07 16.95
N LYS A 280 7.48 -10.06 15.62
CA LYS A 280 6.41 -10.59 14.76
C LYS A 280 6.96 -11.61 13.77
N VAL A 281 6.65 -12.87 14.03
CA VAL A 281 6.99 -14.01 13.16
C VAL A 281 5.91 -14.16 12.10
N LEU A 282 6.30 -14.45 10.86
CA LEU A 282 5.38 -14.86 9.80
C LEU A 282 5.61 -16.34 9.48
N VAL A 283 4.62 -17.18 9.79
CA VAL A 283 4.63 -18.61 9.44
C VAL A 283 3.91 -18.79 8.11
N GLU A 284 4.51 -19.55 7.20
CA GLU A 284 3.87 -20.01 5.97
C GLU A 284 3.61 -21.51 6.06
N PHE A 285 2.44 -21.93 5.62
CA PHE A 285 2.04 -23.34 5.59
C PHE A 285 1.06 -23.58 4.43
N VAL A 286 0.88 -24.85 4.06
CA VAL A 286 -0.11 -25.25 3.05
C VAL A 286 -1.33 -25.83 3.77
N VAL A 287 -2.52 -25.30 3.47
CA VAL A 287 -3.78 -25.93 3.85
C VAL A 287 -4.18 -26.89 2.73
N GLU A 288 -4.38 -28.15 3.11
CA GLU A 288 -4.78 -29.23 2.22
C GLU A 288 -6.28 -29.23 1.92
N ARG A 289 -6.68 -30.03 0.93
CA ARG A 289 -8.09 -30.20 0.53
C ARG A 289 -9.02 -30.71 1.64
N ASP A 290 -8.48 -31.41 2.63
CA ASP A 290 -9.23 -31.92 3.79
C ASP A 290 -9.19 -30.97 5.00
N GLY A 291 -8.50 -29.81 4.86
CA GLY A 291 -8.28 -28.86 5.94
C GLY A 291 -7.04 -29.12 6.81
N SER A 292 -6.28 -30.19 6.59
CA SER A 292 -5.01 -30.41 7.33
C SER A 292 -3.94 -29.39 6.94
N ILE A 293 -2.94 -29.22 7.81
CA ILE A 293 -1.85 -28.24 7.64
C ILE A 293 -0.53 -28.97 7.41
N ASN A 294 0.10 -28.70 6.28
CA ASN A 294 1.40 -29.25 5.85
C ASN A 294 2.41 -28.13 5.55
N GLU A 295 3.65 -28.53 5.27
CA GLU A 295 4.73 -27.64 4.75
C GLU A 295 5.02 -26.40 5.62
N VAL A 296 4.78 -26.50 6.94
CA VAL A 296 4.97 -25.43 7.93
C VAL A 296 6.43 -24.96 8.00
N LYS A 297 6.67 -23.69 7.69
CA LYS A 297 8.00 -23.05 7.66
C LYS A 297 7.93 -21.57 8.02
N ILE A 298 9.05 -20.97 8.41
CA ILE A 298 9.13 -19.53 8.68
C ILE A 298 9.33 -18.76 7.36
N LYS A 299 8.41 -17.83 7.08
CA LYS A 299 8.51 -16.88 5.95
C LYS A 299 9.27 -15.61 6.34
N LYS A 300 9.14 -15.20 7.61
CA LYS A 300 9.95 -14.14 8.20
C LYS A 300 10.15 -14.40 9.69
N SER A 301 11.41 -14.58 10.08
CA SER A 301 11.82 -14.69 11.47
C SER A 301 11.67 -13.36 12.22
N ALA A 302 11.44 -13.43 13.52
CA ALA A 302 11.71 -12.34 14.45
C ALA A 302 12.91 -12.66 15.34
N ASP A 303 12.96 -13.89 15.85
CA ASP A 303 14.08 -14.50 16.54
C ASP A 303 13.93 -16.04 16.50
N PRO A 304 15.02 -16.84 16.37
CA PRO A 304 14.93 -18.30 16.32
C PRO A 304 14.26 -18.99 17.52
N ILE A 305 14.21 -18.35 18.69
CA ILE A 305 13.50 -18.86 19.88
C ILE A 305 11.99 -18.72 19.67
N LEU A 306 11.53 -17.57 19.15
CA LEU A 306 10.12 -17.31 18.85
C LEU A 306 9.62 -18.14 17.64
N ASP A 307 10.50 -18.40 16.68
CA ASP A 307 10.21 -19.20 15.49
C ASP A 307 9.85 -20.67 15.84
N LYS A 308 10.53 -21.27 16.83
CA LYS A 308 10.22 -22.62 17.33
C LYS A 308 8.77 -22.72 17.81
N GLU A 309 8.34 -21.75 18.61
CA GLU A 309 6.98 -21.68 19.15
C GLU A 309 5.95 -21.40 18.05
N ALA A 310 6.28 -20.51 17.10
CA ALA A 310 5.41 -20.23 15.96
C ALA A 310 5.17 -21.48 15.08
N ILE A 311 6.18 -22.34 14.92
CA ILE A 311 6.04 -23.65 14.26
C ILE A 311 5.20 -24.62 15.10
N ARG A 312 5.37 -24.66 16.44
CA ARG A 312 4.57 -25.50 17.34
C ARG A 312 3.08 -25.17 17.21
N ILE A 313 2.73 -23.88 17.30
CA ILE A 313 1.34 -23.42 17.22
C ILE A 313 0.72 -23.68 15.87
N ALA A 314 1.42 -23.43 14.77
CA ALA A 314 0.91 -23.72 13.42
C ALA A 314 0.67 -25.24 13.19
N LYS A 315 1.45 -26.12 13.83
CA LYS A 315 1.25 -27.58 13.79
C LYS A 315 0.15 -28.08 14.74
N ALA A 316 -0.18 -27.34 15.79
CA ALA A 316 -1.17 -27.71 16.80
C ALA A 316 -2.61 -27.32 16.42
N MET A 317 -2.82 -26.63 15.29
CA MET A 317 -4.15 -26.13 14.90
C MET A 317 -5.13 -27.25 14.50
N PRO A 318 -6.44 -27.07 14.76
CA PRO A 318 -7.48 -27.93 14.20
C PRO A 318 -7.53 -27.81 12.66
N LYS A 319 -8.21 -28.75 11.99
CA LYS A 319 -8.41 -28.70 10.53
C LYS A 319 -9.13 -27.41 10.12
N TRP A 320 -8.61 -26.71 9.13
CA TRP A 320 -9.17 -25.49 8.55
C TRP A 320 -10.30 -25.82 7.57
N LYS A 321 -11.11 -24.82 7.21
CA LYS A 321 -11.89 -24.88 5.97
C LYS A 321 -10.91 -24.80 4.79
N PRO A 322 -10.90 -25.77 3.85
CA PRO A 322 -10.02 -25.72 2.69
C PRO A 322 -10.39 -24.56 1.77
N GLY A 323 -9.41 -24.05 1.02
CA GLY A 323 -9.66 -23.06 -0.02
C GLY A 323 -10.31 -23.68 -1.25
N THR A 324 -11.07 -22.89 -2.03
CA THR A 324 -11.75 -23.37 -3.24
C THR A 324 -11.52 -22.50 -4.48
N ILE A 325 -11.53 -23.15 -5.64
CA ILE A 325 -11.56 -22.54 -6.98
C ILE A 325 -12.64 -23.25 -7.79
N ASP A 326 -13.52 -22.51 -8.47
CA ASP A 326 -14.66 -23.07 -9.22
C ASP A 326 -15.50 -24.10 -8.41
N GLY A 327 -15.62 -23.87 -7.09
CA GLY A 327 -16.30 -24.76 -6.14
C GLY A 327 -15.54 -26.04 -5.73
N LYS A 328 -14.37 -26.31 -6.31
CA LYS A 328 -13.52 -27.47 -5.98
C LYS A 328 -12.47 -27.10 -4.92
N THR A 329 -12.19 -28.00 -3.97
CA THR A 329 -11.14 -27.77 -2.96
C THR A 329 -9.74 -27.88 -3.57
N VAL A 330 -8.83 -27.01 -3.12
CA VAL A 330 -7.45 -26.90 -3.65
C VAL A 330 -6.41 -26.76 -2.53
N ARG A 331 -5.16 -27.15 -2.82
CA ARG A 331 -4.01 -26.96 -1.92
C ARG A 331 -3.57 -25.50 -1.95
N VAL A 332 -3.68 -24.78 -0.84
CA VAL A 332 -3.43 -23.32 -0.81
C VAL A 332 -2.38 -22.94 0.20
N LYS A 333 -1.41 -22.12 -0.22
CA LYS A 333 -0.39 -21.52 0.63
C LYS A 333 -1.00 -20.37 1.46
N HIS A 334 -1.01 -20.52 2.79
CA HIS A 334 -1.45 -19.50 3.74
C HIS A 334 -0.25 -18.91 4.50
N VAL A 335 -0.36 -17.65 4.96
CA VAL A 335 0.69 -16.96 5.72
C VAL A 335 0.10 -16.32 6.97
N MET A 336 0.34 -16.93 8.13
CA MET A 336 -0.17 -16.48 9.42
C MET A 336 0.80 -15.53 10.12
N PRO A 337 0.34 -14.36 10.59
CA PRO A 337 1.12 -13.47 11.44
C PRO A 337 0.99 -13.80 12.94
N LEU A 338 2.06 -14.27 13.58
CA LEU A 338 2.12 -14.42 15.04
C LEU A 338 2.94 -13.28 15.68
N THR A 339 2.44 -12.68 16.75
CA THR A 339 3.08 -11.52 17.41
C THR A 339 3.35 -11.82 18.87
N PHE A 340 4.63 -11.79 19.25
CA PHE A 340 5.09 -12.02 20.61
C PHE A 340 5.40 -10.67 21.28
N SER A 341 4.59 -10.34 22.28
CA SER A 341 4.76 -9.20 23.16
C SER A 341 4.44 -9.61 24.59
N TYR A 342 5.18 -9.05 25.54
CA TYR A 342 4.83 -9.08 26.96
C TYR A 342 3.56 -8.25 27.15
N ASN A 343 2.76 -8.65 28.13
CA ASN A 343 1.64 -7.87 28.67
C ASN A 343 2.17 -6.87 29.71
#